data_AF-A0A3C2CK13-F1
#
_entry.id   AF-A0A3C2CK13-F1
#
_cell.length_a   1.000
_cell.length_b   1.000
_cell.length_c   1.000
_cell.angle_alpha   90.00
_cell.angle_beta   90.00
_cell.angle_gamma   90.00
#
_symmetry.space_group_name_H-M   'P 1'
#
loop_
_entity.id
_entity.type
_entity.pdbx_description
1 polymer ?
#
loop_
_entity_poly.entity_id
_entity_poly.type
_entity_poly.pdbx_seq_one_letter_code
_entity_poly.pdbx_strand_id
1 'polypeptide(L)'
;MNILNKQFTTTALLGIIFMIVFISCGNEKNEIVEISTEEMLEEVEYLVITSREHTDENVDYPTIPPAGGDHLGIWHTCGIYKVELLDEAAVHSLEHGAVWVTYKPEIEKEEIIKLTTMFSNKAKILMSPHSGQISPIVATAWGRRIEIESANDARLNKFVDFFVDGEAAPEAGITCDRGIGRPPNDPYVLNR
;
A
#
# COMPACT_ATOMS: atom_id res chain seq x y z
N MET A 1 97.89 16.06 -29.88
CA MET A 1 97.25 14.85 -30.44
C MET A 1 95.82 14.83 -29.95
N ASN A 2 94.89 15.37 -30.75
CA ASN A 2 94.07 14.65 -31.73
C ASN A 2 93.01 13.79 -31.02
N ILE A 3 91.71 13.76 -31.36
CA ILE A 3 90.88 14.43 -32.37
C ILE A 3 89.43 13.91 -32.12
N LEU A 4 88.43 14.77 -32.41
CA LEU A 4 87.05 14.49 -32.87
C LEU A 4 85.98 13.70 -32.05
N ASN A 5 84.87 14.43 -31.84
CA ASN A 5 83.50 14.22 -32.32
C ASN A 5 82.78 12.87 -32.14
N LYS A 6 81.60 12.94 -31.51
CA LYS A 6 80.32 12.71 -32.23
C LYS A 6 79.12 13.31 -31.48
N GLN A 7 78.36 14.13 -32.20
CA GLN A 7 77.01 14.55 -31.84
C GLN A 7 76.06 13.36 -31.89
N PHE A 8 75.08 13.31 -30.99
CA PHE A 8 73.79 12.69 -31.26
C PHE A 8 72.67 13.54 -30.65
N THR A 9 71.84 14.06 -31.55
CA THR A 9 70.60 14.77 -31.33
C THR A 9 69.45 13.80 -31.05
N THR A 10 68.67 14.06 -30.00
CA THR A 10 67.27 13.61 -29.91
C THR A 10 66.44 14.70 -29.23
N THR A 11 65.68 15.44 -30.02
CA THR A 11 64.52 16.24 -29.59
C THR A 11 63.29 15.33 -29.57
N ALA A 12 62.43 15.42 -28.55
CA ALA A 12 60.97 15.32 -28.71
C ALA A 12 60.19 15.61 -27.41
N LEU A 13 59.28 16.58 -27.54
CA LEU A 13 57.98 16.75 -26.88
C LEU A 13 57.90 16.80 -25.34
N LEU A 14 57.80 18.02 -24.79
CA LEU A 14 57.02 18.25 -23.58
C LEU A 14 55.53 18.13 -23.92
N GLY A 15 54.87 17.13 -23.35
CA GLY A 15 53.42 16.96 -23.41
C GLY A 15 52.69 18.02 -22.58
N ILE A 16 51.68 18.63 -23.18
CA ILE A 16 50.74 19.56 -22.53
C ILE A 16 49.82 18.74 -21.63
N ILE A 17 49.87 18.97 -20.32
CA ILE A 17 48.91 18.41 -19.35
C ILE A 17 47.65 19.26 -19.41
N PHE A 18 46.59 18.74 -20.05
CA PHE A 18 45.26 19.34 -20.05
C PHE A 18 44.53 18.86 -18.78
N MET A 19 44.53 19.68 -17.72
CA MET A 19 43.80 19.40 -16.49
C MET A 19 42.31 19.72 -16.72
N ILE A 20 41.53 18.72 -17.10
CA ILE A 20 40.07 18.84 -17.22
C ILE A 20 39.50 18.84 -15.80
N VAL A 21 39.14 20.04 -15.32
CA VAL A 21 38.31 20.20 -14.11
C VAL A 21 36.90 19.80 -14.48
N PHE A 22 36.52 18.55 -14.16
CA PHE A 22 35.12 18.14 -14.20
C PHE A 22 34.39 18.81 -13.03
N ILE A 23 33.64 19.86 -13.35
CA ILE A 23 32.60 20.40 -12.46
C ILE A 23 31.52 19.33 -12.36
N SER A 24 31.56 18.57 -11.26
CA SER A 24 30.49 17.66 -10.89
C SER A 24 29.27 18.50 -10.48
N CYS A 25 28.32 18.67 -11.39
CA CYS A 25 27.00 19.15 -11.05
C CYS A 25 26.30 18.04 -10.26
N GLY A 26 26.23 18.21 -8.94
CA GLY A 26 25.40 17.38 -8.07
C GLY A 26 23.94 17.55 -8.45
N ASN A 27 23.39 16.56 -9.14
CA ASN A 27 21.96 16.41 -9.31
C ASN A 27 21.46 15.74 -8.02
N GLU A 28 20.81 16.50 -7.15
CA GLU A 28 19.94 15.95 -6.09
C GLU A 28 18.80 15.22 -6.80
N LYS A 29 19.05 13.95 -7.15
CA LYS A 29 17.98 13.04 -7.50
C LYS A 29 17.26 12.78 -6.20
N ASN A 30 16.07 13.35 -6.08
CA ASN A 30 15.07 12.93 -5.12
C ASN A 30 14.73 11.47 -5.49
N GLU A 31 15.50 10.53 -4.94
CA GLU A 31 15.32 9.10 -5.16
C GLU A 31 14.03 8.74 -4.43
N ILE A 32 12.95 8.55 -5.20
CA ILE A 32 11.74 7.92 -4.69
C ILE A 32 12.21 6.54 -4.23
N VAL A 33 12.28 6.33 -2.93
CA VAL A 33 12.57 5.02 -2.34
C VAL A 33 11.39 4.12 -2.73
N GLU A 34 11.54 3.42 -3.84
CA GLU A 34 10.59 2.40 -4.26
C GLU A 34 10.81 1.21 -3.33
N ILE A 35 9.94 1.06 -2.33
CA ILE A 35 9.97 -0.12 -1.48
C ILE A 35 9.71 -1.37 -2.35
N SER A 36 10.56 -2.37 -2.18
CA SER A 36 10.39 -3.64 -2.88
C SER A 36 9.13 -4.35 -2.38
N THR A 37 8.58 -5.24 -3.20
CA THR A 37 7.42 -6.04 -2.78
C THR A 37 7.81 -6.94 -1.62
N GLU A 38 9.02 -7.48 -1.65
CA GLU A 38 9.61 -8.34 -0.64
C GLU A 38 9.69 -7.64 0.73
N GLU A 39 10.22 -6.42 0.78
CA GLU A 39 10.28 -5.61 2.01
C GLU A 39 8.88 -5.28 2.56
N MET A 40 7.89 -5.03 1.69
CA MET A 40 6.51 -4.85 2.15
C MET A 40 5.94 -6.15 2.73
N LEU A 41 6.19 -7.30 2.08
CA LEU A 41 5.68 -8.59 2.53
C LEU A 41 6.29 -9.06 3.86
N GLU A 42 7.54 -8.69 4.17
CA GLU A 42 8.17 -8.98 5.46
C GLU A 42 7.41 -8.34 6.65
N GLU A 43 6.69 -7.26 6.40
CA GLU A 43 5.93 -6.49 7.39
C GLU A 43 4.43 -6.86 7.44
N VAL A 44 3.99 -7.74 6.54
CA VAL A 44 2.60 -8.20 6.51
C VAL A 44 2.38 -9.24 7.60
N GLU A 45 1.31 -9.06 8.37
CA GLU A 45 0.77 -10.08 9.24
C GLU A 45 -0.02 -11.11 8.41
N TYR A 46 0.34 -12.39 8.56
CA TYR A 46 -0.30 -13.51 7.88
C TYR A 46 -1.15 -14.32 8.87
N LEU A 47 -2.46 -14.31 8.64
CA LEU A 47 -3.45 -15.00 9.46
C LEU A 47 -3.95 -16.27 8.77
N VAL A 48 -4.16 -17.32 9.58
CA VAL A 48 -4.84 -18.55 9.15
C VAL A 48 -6.33 -18.41 9.44
N ILE A 49 -7.12 -18.26 8.39
CA ILE A 49 -8.57 -18.20 8.49
C ILE A 49 -9.12 -19.62 8.36
N THR A 50 -9.81 -20.09 9.40
CA THR A 50 -10.24 -21.50 9.53
C THR A 50 -11.70 -21.73 9.13
N SER A 51 -12.48 -20.65 8.97
CA SER A 51 -13.89 -20.69 8.57
C SER A 51 -14.24 -19.47 7.71
N ARG A 52 -15.29 -19.59 6.90
CA ARG A 52 -15.81 -18.56 5.99
C ARG A 52 -17.32 -18.72 5.78
N GLU A 53 -18.00 -19.30 6.75
CA GLU A 53 -19.42 -19.56 6.61
C GLU A 53 -20.21 -18.25 6.72
N HIS A 54 -21.28 -18.16 5.95
CA HIS A 54 -22.22 -17.05 6.09
C HIS A 54 -23.06 -17.23 7.36
N THR A 55 -23.18 -16.16 8.14
CA THR A 55 -23.97 -16.10 9.37
C THR A 55 -24.71 -14.77 9.48
N ASP A 56 -25.86 -14.77 10.17
CA ASP A 56 -26.58 -13.54 10.55
C ASP A 56 -26.23 -13.10 11.99
N GLU A 57 -25.35 -13.83 12.68
CA GLU A 57 -24.90 -13.54 14.04
C GLU A 57 -23.71 -12.57 14.06
N ASN A 58 -23.53 -11.87 15.18
CA ASN A 58 -22.32 -11.08 15.41
C ASN A 58 -21.12 -12.02 15.57
N VAL A 59 -19.98 -11.67 15.00
CA VAL A 59 -18.78 -12.50 15.01
C VAL A 59 -17.68 -11.89 15.88
N ASP A 60 -17.09 -12.70 16.76
CA ASP A 60 -15.93 -12.30 17.56
C ASP A 60 -14.64 -12.60 16.77
N TYR A 61 -14.03 -11.56 16.22
CA TYR A 61 -12.84 -11.68 15.38
C TYR A 61 -11.54 -11.55 16.19
N PRO A 62 -10.47 -12.27 15.82
CA PRO A 62 -9.20 -12.21 16.53
C PRO A 62 -8.40 -10.93 16.28
N THR A 63 -8.78 -10.14 15.25
CA THR A 63 -8.08 -8.91 14.84
C THR A 63 -9.04 -7.75 14.70
N ILE A 64 -8.53 -6.55 14.92
CA ILE A 64 -9.30 -5.31 14.76
C ILE A 64 -8.52 -4.35 13.83
N PRO A 65 -9.02 -4.03 12.62
CA PRO A 65 -10.20 -4.60 11.99
C PRO A 65 -10.05 -6.10 11.66
N PRO A 66 -11.17 -6.82 11.43
CA PRO A 66 -11.16 -8.23 11.05
C PRO A 66 -10.49 -8.51 9.69
N ALA A 67 -9.72 -9.60 9.61
CA ALA A 67 -9.09 -10.05 8.36
C ALA A 67 -9.83 -11.17 7.63
N GLY A 68 -10.91 -11.71 8.18
CA GLY A 68 -11.55 -12.92 7.67
C GLY A 68 -12.19 -13.73 8.78
N GLY A 69 -12.98 -14.71 8.40
CA GLY A 69 -13.74 -15.57 9.31
C GLY A 69 -15.16 -15.76 8.80
N ASP A 70 -16.03 -16.30 9.65
CA ASP A 70 -17.48 -16.27 9.40
C ASP A 70 -17.94 -14.82 9.30
N HIS A 71 -18.93 -14.55 8.46
CA HIS A 71 -19.30 -13.19 8.11
C HIS A 71 -20.72 -13.12 7.52
N LEU A 72 -21.24 -11.93 7.28
CA LEU A 72 -22.61 -11.76 6.76
C LEU A 72 -22.73 -12.29 5.33
N GLY A 73 -23.88 -12.82 4.94
CA GLY A 73 -24.15 -13.19 3.54
C GLY A 73 -24.30 -12.00 2.57
N ILE A 74 -24.06 -10.78 3.01
CA ILE A 74 -24.13 -9.55 2.21
C ILE A 74 -22.90 -8.68 2.48
N TRP A 75 -22.26 -8.21 1.40
CA TRP A 75 -21.06 -7.37 1.47
C TRP A 75 -21.37 -5.88 1.57
N HIS A 76 -20.38 -5.11 2.01
CA HIS A 76 -20.38 -3.66 1.83
C HIS A 76 -20.02 -3.29 0.39
N THR A 77 -20.75 -2.33 -0.19
CA THR A 77 -20.35 -1.69 -1.44
C THR A 77 -18.99 -1.03 -1.24
N CYS A 78 -18.00 -1.41 -2.04
CA CYS A 78 -16.71 -0.75 -2.08
C CYS A 78 -16.85 0.77 -2.33
N GLY A 79 -15.98 1.54 -1.71
CA GLY A 79 -15.96 2.99 -1.75
C GLY A 79 -15.37 3.62 -0.49
N ILE A 80 -15.35 4.96 -0.48
CA ILE A 80 -14.76 5.76 0.60
C ILE A 80 -15.86 6.31 1.50
N TYR A 81 -15.94 5.77 2.70
CA TYR A 81 -16.88 6.14 3.76
C TYR A 81 -16.24 7.08 4.78
N LYS A 82 -17.08 7.94 5.35
CA LYS A 82 -16.75 8.86 6.45
C LYS A 82 -17.32 8.39 7.79
N VAL A 83 -17.92 7.20 7.79
CA VAL A 83 -18.59 6.56 8.91
C VAL A 83 -18.13 5.13 8.99
N GLU A 84 -18.18 4.55 10.18
CA GLU A 84 -17.79 3.16 10.39
C GLU A 84 -18.72 2.21 9.63
N LEU A 85 -18.18 1.03 9.34
CA LEU A 85 -18.85 -0.03 8.60
C LEU A 85 -19.19 -1.18 9.53
N LEU A 86 -20.05 -2.08 9.06
CA LEU A 86 -20.31 -3.33 9.75
C LEU A 86 -19.20 -4.32 9.39
N ASP A 87 -18.47 -4.76 10.42
CA ASP A 87 -17.31 -5.65 10.28
C ASP A 87 -17.64 -6.89 9.46
N GLU A 88 -18.74 -7.58 9.77
CA GLU A 88 -19.14 -8.81 9.09
C GLU A 88 -19.47 -8.58 7.61
N ALA A 89 -19.99 -7.40 7.24
CA ALA A 89 -20.23 -7.07 5.83
C ALA A 89 -18.95 -6.61 5.12
N ALA A 90 -18.02 -5.98 5.84
CA ALA A 90 -16.71 -5.63 5.31
C ALA A 90 -15.86 -6.89 5.07
N VAL A 91 -15.92 -7.89 5.95
CA VAL A 91 -15.26 -9.19 5.77
C VAL A 91 -15.75 -9.91 4.52
N HIS A 92 -17.04 -9.88 4.20
CA HIS A 92 -17.53 -10.40 2.91
C HIS A 92 -16.89 -9.65 1.73
N SER A 93 -16.75 -8.32 1.81
CA SER A 93 -16.05 -7.57 0.76
C SER A 93 -14.59 -8.03 0.62
N LEU A 94 -13.91 -8.39 1.72
CA LEU A 94 -12.56 -8.98 1.68
C LEU A 94 -12.57 -10.36 1.01
N GLU A 95 -13.61 -11.17 1.22
CA GLU A 95 -13.77 -12.48 0.56
C GLU A 95 -13.79 -12.32 -0.97
N HIS A 96 -14.48 -11.28 -1.45
CA HIS A 96 -14.56 -10.89 -2.86
C HIS A 96 -13.27 -10.25 -3.42
N GLY A 97 -12.20 -10.17 -2.62
CA GLY A 97 -10.92 -9.60 -3.02
C GLY A 97 -10.78 -8.08 -2.83
N ALA A 98 -11.66 -7.44 -2.05
CA ALA A 98 -11.43 -6.06 -1.65
C ALA A 98 -10.27 -5.93 -0.66
N VAL A 99 -9.65 -4.75 -0.64
CA VAL A 99 -8.79 -4.32 0.46
C VAL A 99 -9.53 -3.25 1.26
N TRP A 100 -9.60 -3.45 2.57
CA TRP A 100 -10.19 -2.51 3.51
C TRP A 100 -9.09 -1.67 4.18
N VAL A 101 -9.05 -0.39 3.84
CA VAL A 101 -8.16 0.59 4.46
C VAL A 101 -8.92 1.36 5.53
N THR A 102 -8.58 1.08 6.78
CA THR A 102 -9.19 1.72 7.95
C THR A 102 -8.27 2.73 8.58
N TYR A 103 -8.84 3.71 9.26
CA TYR A 103 -8.09 4.70 10.02
C TYR A 103 -8.76 4.99 11.37
N LYS A 104 -7.94 5.38 12.37
CA LYS A 104 -8.49 5.90 13.63
C LYS A 104 -9.22 7.21 13.36
N PRO A 105 -10.44 7.41 13.91
CA PRO A 105 -11.19 8.66 13.69
C PRO A 105 -10.42 9.93 14.08
N GLU A 106 -9.44 9.82 14.97
CA GLU A 106 -8.68 10.93 15.54
C GLU A 106 -7.40 11.29 14.77
N ILE A 107 -7.06 10.60 13.68
CA ILE A 107 -5.88 11.00 12.88
C ILE A 107 -6.07 12.38 12.24
N GLU A 108 -4.96 13.03 11.91
CA GLU A 108 -4.98 14.36 11.29
C GLU A 108 -5.77 14.35 9.98
N LYS A 109 -6.51 15.43 9.72
CA LYS A 109 -7.38 15.56 8.55
C LYS A 109 -6.60 15.45 7.24
N GLU A 110 -5.37 15.93 7.23
CA GLU A 110 -4.45 15.86 6.10
C GLU A 110 -4.15 14.41 5.71
N GLU A 111 -4.03 13.50 6.69
CA GLU A 111 -3.84 12.07 6.44
C GLU A 111 -5.09 11.46 5.79
N ILE A 112 -6.28 11.79 6.29
CA ILE A 112 -7.56 11.34 5.70
C ILE A 112 -7.71 11.84 4.25
N ILE A 113 -7.33 13.09 3.97
CA ILE A 113 -7.36 13.66 2.62
C ILE A 113 -6.39 12.91 1.69
N LYS A 114 -5.18 12.58 2.16
CA LYS A 114 -4.20 11.80 1.38
C LYS A 114 -4.74 10.40 1.06
N LEU A 115 -5.25 9.68 2.05
CA LEU A 115 -5.87 8.36 1.86
C LEU A 115 -7.02 8.43 0.84
N THR A 116 -7.92 9.41 1.03
CA THR A 116 -9.05 9.61 0.12
C THR A 116 -8.59 9.87 -1.31
N THR A 117 -7.55 10.68 -1.47
CA THR A 117 -6.98 11.02 -2.78
C THR A 117 -6.28 9.81 -3.42
N MET A 118 -5.54 9.03 -2.62
CA MET A 118 -4.82 7.84 -3.05
C MET A 118 -5.78 6.77 -3.60
N PHE A 119 -6.97 6.63 -3.03
CA PHE A 119 -7.89 5.54 -3.35
C PHE A 119 -9.15 5.93 -4.12
N SER A 120 -9.36 7.20 -4.46
CA SER A 120 -10.61 7.68 -5.08
C SER A 120 -11.00 6.98 -6.39
N ASN A 121 -10.03 6.40 -7.09
CA ASN A 121 -10.23 5.75 -8.40
C ASN A 121 -10.04 4.22 -8.35
N LYS A 122 -9.90 3.62 -7.16
CA LYS A 122 -9.73 2.17 -7.03
C LYS A 122 -11.07 1.49 -6.73
N ALA A 123 -11.51 0.61 -7.63
CA ALA A 123 -12.77 -0.12 -7.47
C ALA A 123 -12.71 -1.17 -6.33
N LYS A 124 -11.53 -1.82 -6.19
CA LYS A 124 -11.11 -2.78 -5.16
C LYS A 124 -11.04 -2.32 -3.71
N ILE A 125 -11.54 -1.12 -3.36
CA ILE A 125 -11.23 -0.51 -2.06
C ILE A 125 -12.48 -0.21 -1.25
N LEU A 126 -12.41 -0.62 0.01
CA LEU A 126 -13.25 -0.13 1.08
C LEU A 126 -12.40 0.79 1.95
N MET A 127 -12.86 2.00 2.25
CA MET A 127 -12.17 2.89 3.20
C MET A 127 -13.16 3.44 4.21
N SER A 128 -12.82 3.41 5.50
CA SER A 128 -13.68 3.92 6.57
C SER A 128 -12.89 4.24 7.83
N PRO A 129 -13.41 5.08 8.74
CA PRO A 129 -12.93 5.07 10.11
C PRO A 129 -13.19 3.71 10.78
N HIS A 130 -12.41 3.37 11.79
CA HIS A 130 -12.63 2.22 12.68
C HIS A 130 -12.05 2.49 14.08
N SER A 131 -12.89 2.91 15.03
CA SER A 131 -12.49 3.38 16.36
C SER A 131 -11.78 2.34 17.23
N GLY A 132 -12.06 1.05 17.02
CA GLY A 132 -11.42 -0.04 17.77
C GLY A 132 -9.96 -0.33 17.41
N GLN A 133 -9.44 0.19 16.29
CA GLN A 133 -8.09 -0.15 15.83
C GLN A 133 -7.01 0.55 16.66
N ILE A 134 -5.85 -0.08 16.83
CA ILE A 134 -4.74 0.49 17.61
C ILE A 134 -3.87 1.41 16.77
N SER A 135 -3.44 0.96 15.60
CA SER A 135 -2.53 1.68 14.71
C SER A 135 -3.26 2.75 13.90
N PRO A 136 -2.61 3.88 13.54
CA PRO A 136 -3.29 5.01 12.89
C PRO A 136 -4.05 4.62 11.62
N ILE A 137 -3.45 3.75 10.81
CA ILE A 137 -4.02 3.20 9.58
C ILE A 137 -3.78 1.68 9.59
N VAL A 138 -4.75 0.91 9.14
CA VAL A 138 -4.60 -0.53 8.91
C VAL A 138 -5.15 -0.86 7.53
N ALA A 139 -4.35 -1.51 6.69
CA ALA A 139 -4.83 -2.08 5.44
C ALA A 139 -5.00 -3.59 5.60
N THR A 140 -6.17 -4.08 5.21
CA THR A 140 -6.58 -5.47 5.45
C THR A 140 -7.10 -6.07 4.15
N ALA A 141 -6.56 -7.22 3.78
CA ALA A 141 -7.11 -8.14 2.78
C ALA A 141 -7.45 -9.47 3.48
N TRP A 142 -8.11 -10.40 2.79
CA TRP A 142 -8.44 -11.69 3.41
C TRP A 142 -7.19 -12.41 3.96
N GLY A 143 -7.14 -12.58 5.28
CA GLY A 143 -6.05 -13.19 6.02
C GLY A 143 -4.73 -12.39 6.01
N ARG A 144 -4.70 -11.16 5.53
CA ARG A 144 -3.47 -10.33 5.40
C ARG A 144 -3.71 -8.96 5.98
N ARG A 145 -2.83 -8.50 6.87
CA ARG A 145 -2.92 -7.17 7.47
C ARG A 145 -1.57 -6.47 7.42
N ILE A 146 -1.58 -5.16 7.31
CA ILE A 146 -0.40 -4.33 7.56
C ILE A 146 -0.80 -3.10 8.35
N GLU A 147 -0.05 -2.81 9.41
CA GLU A 147 -0.24 -1.63 10.25
C GLU A 147 0.66 -0.49 9.77
N ILE A 148 0.08 0.70 9.64
CA ILE A 148 0.69 1.85 8.97
C ILE A 148 0.56 3.08 9.88
N GLU A 149 1.68 3.76 10.09
CA GLU A 149 1.74 4.96 10.95
C GLU A 149 1.28 6.23 10.24
N SER A 150 1.43 6.31 8.90
CA SER A 150 1.06 7.49 8.12
C SER A 150 0.68 7.13 6.69
N ALA A 151 -0.23 7.92 6.10
CA ALA A 151 -0.64 7.84 4.70
C ALA A 151 0.50 8.10 3.70
N ASN A 152 1.66 8.61 4.16
CA ASN A 152 2.86 8.75 3.35
C ASN A 152 3.69 7.46 3.23
N ASP A 153 3.37 6.41 3.99
CA ASP A 153 4.09 5.14 3.95
C ASP A 153 3.87 4.45 2.59
N ALA A 154 4.96 4.25 1.85
CA ALA A 154 4.93 3.66 0.52
C ALA A 154 4.38 2.21 0.51
N ARG A 155 4.48 1.50 1.65
CA ARG A 155 3.96 0.14 1.80
C ARG A 155 2.45 0.08 1.64
N LEU A 156 1.73 1.14 2.03
CA LEU A 156 0.28 1.14 1.98
C LEU A 156 -0.25 0.98 0.54
N ASN A 157 0.24 1.80 -0.40
CA ASN A 157 -0.20 1.68 -1.79
C ASN A 157 0.28 0.35 -2.40
N LYS A 158 1.49 -0.11 -2.07
CA LYS A 158 2.04 -1.38 -2.54
C LYS A 158 1.21 -2.57 -2.05
N PHE A 159 0.81 -2.58 -0.78
CA PHE A 159 -0.07 -3.59 -0.18
C PHE A 159 -1.40 -3.66 -0.91
N VAL A 160 -2.04 -2.50 -1.11
CA VAL A 160 -3.30 -2.40 -1.84
C VAL A 160 -3.16 -2.97 -3.26
N ASP A 161 -2.14 -2.52 -4.00
CA ASP A 161 -1.94 -2.97 -5.39
C ASP A 161 -1.62 -4.47 -5.48
N PHE A 162 -0.98 -5.03 -4.47
CA PHE A 162 -0.62 -6.45 -4.42
C PHE A 162 -1.78 -7.37 -4.00
N PHE A 163 -2.61 -6.94 -3.04
CA PHE A 163 -3.63 -7.81 -2.43
C PHE A 163 -5.06 -7.62 -2.93
N VAL A 164 -5.36 -6.57 -3.70
CA VAL A 164 -6.64 -6.50 -4.42
C VAL A 164 -6.75 -7.69 -5.36
N ASP A 165 -7.86 -8.43 -5.24
CA ASP A 165 -8.11 -9.68 -5.98
C ASP A 165 -6.94 -10.71 -5.85
N GLY A 166 -6.20 -10.63 -4.74
CA GLY A 166 -5.08 -11.53 -4.46
C GLY A 166 -5.54 -12.96 -4.13
N GLU A 167 -4.65 -13.93 -4.34
CA GLU A 167 -4.94 -15.37 -4.20
C GLU A 167 -5.41 -15.82 -2.81
N ALA A 168 -5.19 -15.00 -1.78
CA ALA A 168 -5.66 -15.28 -0.43
C ALA A 168 -7.18 -15.10 -0.28
N ALA A 169 -7.80 -14.27 -1.12
CA ALA A 169 -9.24 -14.01 -1.09
C ALA A 169 -10.01 -15.21 -1.68
N PRO A 170 -10.93 -15.85 -0.93
CA PRO A 170 -11.62 -17.05 -1.38
C PRO A 170 -12.45 -16.87 -2.66
N GLU A 171 -12.99 -15.68 -2.90
CA GLU A 171 -13.81 -15.33 -4.06
C GLU A 171 -13.25 -14.12 -4.83
N ALA A 172 -11.91 -14.07 -4.95
CA ALA A 172 -11.21 -13.02 -5.70
C ALA A 172 -11.85 -12.76 -7.08
N GLY A 173 -11.99 -11.47 -7.43
CA GLY A 173 -12.56 -11.03 -8.70
C GLY A 173 -14.09 -10.87 -8.72
N ILE A 174 -14.82 -11.38 -7.73
CA ILE A 174 -16.26 -11.09 -7.59
C ILE A 174 -16.46 -9.62 -7.24
N THR A 175 -17.46 -8.97 -7.82
CA THR A 175 -17.72 -7.54 -7.54
C THR A 175 -18.03 -7.32 -6.06
N CYS A 176 -17.49 -6.25 -5.49
CA CYS A 176 -17.93 -5.71 -4.20
C CYS A 176 -18.85 -4.50 -4.38
N ASP A 177 -19.47 -4.32 -5.55
CA ASP A 177 -20.51 -3.31 -5.79
C ASP A 177 -21.90 -3.88 -5.45
N ARG A 178 -22.91 -3.02 -5.34
CA ARG A 178 -24.32 -3.42 -5.16
C ARG A 178 -24.61 -4.22 -3.88
N GLY A 179 -23.75 -4.09 -2.88
CA GLY A 179 -23.97 -4.59 -1.53
C GLY A 179 -24.80 -3.61 -0.68
N ILE A 180 -24.63 -3.66 0.64
CA ILE A 180 -25.09 -2.59 1.54
C ILE A 180 -24.10 -1.43 1.56
N GLY A 181 -24.58 -0.23 1.81
CA GLY A 181 -23.77 0.97 1.92
C GLY A 181 -23.77 1.81 0.64
N ARG A 182 -24.02 3.10 0.83
CA ARG A 182 -23.82 4.16 -0.15
C ARG A 182 -22.81 5.16 0.43
N PRO A 183 -21.55 5.12 -0.04
CA PRO A 183 -20.58 6.12 0.36
C PRO A 183 -21.05 7.54 0.02
N PRO A 184 -20.67 8.58 0.79
CA PRO A 184 -19.74 8.48 1.92
C PRO A 184 -20.38 8.26 3.29
N ASN A 185 -21.70 8.40 3.46
CA ASN A 185 -22.30 8.56 4.80
C ASN A 185 -23.39 7.55 5.18
N ASP A 186 -23.86 6.70 4.26
CA ASP A 186 -25.02 5.82 4.50
C ASP A 186 -24.58 4.34 4.45
N PRO A 187 -24.04 3.73 5.51
CA PRO A 187 -23.41 2.41 5.43
C PRO A 187 -24.44 1.26 5.40
N TYR A 188 -25.66 1.49 5.87
CA TYR A 188 -26.65 0.41 6.07
C TYR A 188 -27.82 0.42 5.07
N VAL A 189 -27.70 1.17 3.97
CA VAL A 189 -28.73 1.22 2.92
C VAL A 189 -28.39 0.26 1.78
N LEU A 190 -29.38 -0.42 1.21
CA LEU A 190 -29.15 -1.23 0.01
C LEU A 190 -28.73 -0.33 -1.16
N ASN A 191 -27.60 -0.66 -1.79
CA ASN A 191 -27.11 0.05 -2.96
C ASN A 191 -27.67 -0.59 -4.24
N ARG A 192 -28.95 -0.32 -4.51
CA ARG A 192 -29.66 -0.78 -5.72
C ARG A 192 -29.46 0.15 -6.91
#